data_AF-A0A949YH86-F1
#
_entry.id   AF-A0A949YH86-F1
#
_cell.length_a   1.000
_cell.length_b   1.000
_cell.length_c   1.000
_cell.angle_alpha   90.00
_cell.angle_beta   90.00
_cell.angle_gamma   90.00
#
_symmetry.space_group_name_H-M   'P 1'
#
loop_
_entity.id
_entity.type
_entity.pdbx_description
1 polymer ?
#
loop_
_entity_poly.entity_id
_entity_poly.type
_entity_poly.pdbx_seq_one_letter_code
_entity_poly.pdbx_strand_id
1 'polypeptide(L)'
;PYADPYTVAPEYDNGTCITQNQFEFHTEWSDGNAHAAGFTTAWPPNKQILGRSMYLGMDLDLNGLNEELGGPTFAAINSRSYHPGGVNVLLGDGSVKFIKSTIDGMVWRGLGTVASGEVISADAY
;
A
#
# COMPACT_ATOMS: atom_id res chain seq x y z
N PRO A 1 -9.20 5.05 -5.81
CA PRO A 1 -7.73 5.22 -5.81
C PRO A 1 -7.27 6.68 -6.03
N TYR A 2 -8.17 7.59 -6.44
CA TYR A 2 -7.87 9.02 -6.62
C TYR A 2 -8.15 9.86 -5.37
N ALA A 3 -8.69 9.24 -4.32
CA ALA A 3 -8.97 9.92 -3.07
C ALA A 3 -7.67 10.47 -2.48
N ASP A 4 -7.75 11.68 -1.94
CA ASP A 4 -6.64 12.28 -1.23
C ASP A 4 -6.39 11.50 0.08
N PRO A 5 -5.19 10.89 0.28
CA PRO A 5 -4.88 10.10 1.47
C PRO A 5 -5.16 10.84 2.78
N TYR A 6 -4.79 12.11 2.84
CA TYR A 6 -4.95 12.94 4.04
C TYR A 6 -6.41 13.24 4.38
N THR A 7 -7.29 13.18 3.38
CA THR A 7 -8.73 13.36 3.58
C THR A 7 -9.40 12.06 4.03
N VAL A 8 -9.01 10.92 3.45
CA VAL A 8 -9.64 9.62 3.78
C VAL A 8 -9.06 8.95 5.02
N ALA A 9 -7.83 9.30 5.38
CA ALA A 9 -7.13 8.84 6.57
C ALA A 9 -6.40 10.04 7.21
N PRO A 10 -7.12 10.86 8.01
CA PRO A 10 -6.53 11.99 8.75
C PRO A 10 -5.39 11.58 9.70
N GLU A 11 -5.28 10.29 10.00
CA GLU A 11 -4.20 9.67 10.78
C GLU A 11 -2.81 9.98 10.22
N TYR A 12 -2.69 10.12 8.89
CA TYR A 12 -1.43 10.53 8.23
C TYR A 12 -0.99 11.95 8.61
N ASP A 13 -1.93 12.83 8.96
CA ASP A 13 -1.67 14.24 9.28
C ASP A 13 -1.55 14.48 10.80
N ASN A 14 -2.41 13.85 11.60
CA ASN A 14 -2.65 14.30 12.97
C ASN A 14 -1.83 13.57 14.05
N GLY A 15 -1.01 12.59 13.69
CA GLY A 15 -0.12 11.89 14.61
C GLY A 15 -0.81 11.25 15.82
N THR A 16 -2.10 10.90 15.69
CA THR A 16 -2.85 10.17 16.72
C THR A 16 -2.66 8.67 16.62
N CYS A 17 -2.15 8.16 15.50
CA CYS A 17 -1.67 6.79 15.40
C CYS A 17 -0.37 6.65 16.17
N ILE A 18 -0.30 5.62 17.01
CA ILE A 18 0.98 5.13 17.50
C ILE A 18 1.77 4.66 16.27
N THR A 19 3.02 5.10 16.11
CA THR A 19 3.94 4.31 15.30
C THR A 19 4.10 2.97 15.96
N GLN A 20 3.97 1.89 15.19
CA GLN A 20 4.85 0.75 15.39
C GLN A 20 6.27 1.31 15.29
N ASN A 21 6.82 1.50 16.48
CA ASN A 21 7.97 2.34 16.72
C ASN A 21 9.13 1.77 15.92
N GLN A 22 10.03 2.65 15.49
CA GLN A 22 11.17 2.34 14.64
C GLN A 22 12.19 1.36 15.26
N PHE A 23 11.83 0.73 16.38
CA PHE A 23 12.54 -0.34 17.05
C PHE A 23 12.11 -1.74 16.60
N GLU A 24 10.94 -1.94 16.00
CA GLU A 24 10.56 -3.25 15.41
C GLU A 24 11.35 -3.52 14.13
N PHE A 25 11.61 -2.48 13.34
CA PHE A 25 12.46 -2.60 12.16
C PHE A 25 13.89 -2.94 12.59
N HIS A 26 14.32 -4.15 12.23
CA HIS A 26 15.59 -4.80 12.56
C HIS A 26 15.70 -5.51 13.92
N THR A 27 14.62 -5.67 14.69
CA THR A 27 14.66 -6.48 15.93
C THR A 27 13.80 -7.73 15.90
N GLU A 28 12.95 -7.89 14.88
CA GLU A 28 12.13 -9.07 14.69
C GLU A 28 12.27 -9.70 13.30
N TRP A 29 11.89 -10.97 13.21
CA TRP A 29 11.73 -11.65 11.94
C TRP A 29 10.39 -11.26 11.33
N SER A 30 10.34 -11.16 9.99
CA SER A 30 9.08 -10.95 9.28
C SER A 30 8.07 -12.02 9.69
N ASP A 31 6.96 -11.57 10.28
CA ASP A 31 5.88 -12.39 10.87
C ASP A 31 4.81 -12.81 9.84
N GLY A 32 4.82 -12.19 8.66
CA GLY A 32 3.88 -12.45 7.57
C GLY A 32 2.66 -11.53 7.59
N ASN A 33 2.61 -10.57 8.52
CA ASN A 33 1.55 -9.60 8.61
C ASN A 33 1.63 -8.62 7.42
N ALA A 34 0.51 -7.99 7.07
CA ALA A 34 0.46 -7.15 5.88
C ALA A 34 1.48 -6.00 5.97
N HIS A 35 1.65 -5.40 7.15
CA HIS A 35 2.62 -4.32 7.35
C HIS A 35 4.08 -4.73 7.15
N ALA A 36 4.41 -6.02 7.30
CA ALA A 36 5.77 -6.56 7.15
C ALA A 36 6.04 -7.12 5.75
N ALA A 37 5.08 -7.88 5.19
CA ALA A 37 5.28 -8.65 3.96
C ALA A 37 4.25 -8.36 2.86
N GLY A 38 3.23 -7.56 3.15
CA GLY A 38 2.12 -7.30 2.26
C GLY A 38 2.23 -5.99 1.49
N PHE A 39 1.28 -5.80 0.59
CA PHE A 39 0.96 -4.52 -0.03
C PHE A 39 -0.53 -4.49 -0.37
N THR A 40 -1.03 -3.31 -0.69
CA THR A 40 -2.40 -3.08 -1.12
C THR A 40 -2.43 -2.32 -2.44
N THR A 41 -3.57 -2.39 -3.13
CA THR A 41 -3.83 -1.61 -4.34
C THR A 41 -4.60 -0.31 -4.03
N ALA A 42 -4.53 0.18 -2.79
CA ALA A 42 -5.31 1.33 -2.32
C ALA A 42 -5.06 2.58 -3.18
N TRP A 43 -3.80 2.84 -3.54
CA TRP A 43 -3.36 3.88 -4.47
C TRP A 43 -2.48 3.32 -5.59
N PRO A 44 -2.32 4.07 -6.70
CA PRO A 44 -1.42 3.70 -7.78
C PRO A 44 0.04 3.52 -7.33
N PRO A 45 0.87 2.79 -8.12
CA PRO A 45 2.24 2.49 -7.76
C PRO A 45 3.10 3.72 -7.47
N ASN A 46 4.00 3.60 -6.49
CA ASN A 46 4.87 4.65 -5.98
C ASN A 46 4.12 5.91 -5.48
N LYS A 47 2.84 5.81 -5.12
CA LYS A 47 2.14 6.92 -4.46
C LYS A 47 2.81 7.20 -3.11
N GLN A 48 3.41 8.39 -3.01
CA GLN A 48 3.97 8.88 -1.75
C GLN A 48 2.87 9.50 -0.88
N ILE A 49 2.88 9.14 0.40
CA ILE A 49 2.05 9.71 1.45
C ILE A 49 3.01 10.25 2.51
N LEU A 50 3.40 11.51 2.34
CA LEU A 50 4.38 12.15 3.21
C LEU A 50 3.72 12.61 4.51
N GLY A 51 4.27 12.18 5.64
CA GLY A 51 3.86 12.70 6.95
C GLY A 51 4.08 14.21 7.04
N ARG A 52 3.19 14.91 7.76
CA ARG A 52 3.20 16.39 7.88
C ARG A 52 3.47 16.93 9.29
N SER A 53 3.46 16.08 10.31
CA SER A 53 3.68 16.42 11.71
C SER A 53 4.87 15.62 12.28
N MET A 54 4.64 14.68 13.20
CA MET A 54 5.72 13.92 13.86
C MET A 54 6.58 13.08 12.91
N TYR A 55 6.14 12.86 11.67
CA TYR A 55 6.83 12.09 10.63
C TYR A 55 7.10 12.92 9.37
N LEU A 56 7.44 14.20 9.55
CA LEU A 56 7.63 15.13 8.46
C LEU A 56 8.55 14.59 7.36
N GLY A 57 8.02 14.42 6.16
CA GLY A 57 8.77 13.99 4.97
C GLY A 57 9.02 12.48 4.86
N MET A 58 8.54 11.68 5.81
CA MET A 58 8.59 10.21 5.71
C MET A 58 7.41 9.71 4.88
N ASP A 59 7.63 8.68 4.05
CA ASP A 59 6.59 8.04 3.25
C ASP A 59 5.90 6.91 4.05
N LEU A 60 4.65 7.14 4.42
CA LEU A 60 3.94 6.37 5.44
C LEU A 60 2.94 5.38 4.84
N ASP A 61 2.86 4.20 5.45
CA ASP A 61 1.73 3.29 5.32
C ASP A 61 0.80 3.43 6.53
N LEU A 62 -0.43 2.97 6.38
CA LEU A 62 -1.41 2.91 7.47
C LEU A 62 -1.78 1.46 7.75
N ASN A 63 -1.73 1.07 9.01
CA ASN A 63 -2.31 -0.17 9.50
C ASN A 63 -3.20 0.15 10.70
N GLY A 64 -4.49 -0.18 10.61
CA GLY A 64 -5.47 0.14 11.66
C GLY A 64 -5.27 -0.68 12.94
N LEU A 65 -4.82 -1.93 12.81
CA LEU A 65 -4.54 -2.82 13.92
C LEU A 65 -3.55 -3.90 13.46
N ASN A 66 -2.55 -4.22 14.28
CA ASN A 66 -1.65 -5.34 13.98
C ASN A 66 -2.46 -6.65 13.97
N GLU A 67 -2.35 -7.44 12.88
CA GLU A 67 -3.10 -8.69 12.70
C GLU A 67 -2.89 -9.71 13.82
N GLU A 68 -1.75 -9.66 14.54
CA GLU A 68 -1.49 -10.54 15.71
C GLU A 68 -2.47 -10.31 16.86
N LEU A 69 -3.02 -9.09 16.97
CA LEU A 69 -3.97 -8.73 18.02
C LEU A 69 -5.38 -9.24 17.73
N GLY A 70 -5.60 -9.79 16.53
CA GLY A 70 -6.89 -10.33 16.07
C GLY A 70 -7.93 -9.25 15.73
N GLY A 71 -9.01 -9.68 15.07
CA GLY A 71 -10.08 -8.77 14.62
C GLY A 71 -9.89 -8.27 13.19
N PRO A 72 -10.78 -7.38 12.70
CA PRO A 72 -10.68 -6.85 11.34
C PRO A 72 -9.55 -5.82 11.24
N THR A 73 -8.56 -6.12 10.40
CA THR A 73 -7.49 -5.19 10.06
C THR A 73 -7.79 -4.50 8.74
N PHE A 74 -7.69 -3.17 8.74
CA PHE A 74 -7.72 -2.35 7.53
C PHE A 74 -6.36 -1.72 7.35
N ALA A 75 -5.76 -1.94 6.18
CA ALA A 75 -4.44 -1.42 5.87
C ALA A 75 -4.42 -0.71 4.52
N ALA A 76 -3.55 0.28 4.44
CA ALA A 76 -3.14 0.98 3.24
C ALA A 76 -1.63 0.95 3.20
N ILE A 77 -1.12 -0.14 2.63
CA ILE A 77 0.31 -0.38 2.42
C ILE A 77 0.57 -0.18 0.94
N ASN A 78 1.23 0.91 0.57
CA ASN A 78 1.34 1.28 -0.84
C ASN A 78 2.36 0.41 -1.58
N SER A 79 2.06 0.06 -2.83
CA SER A 79 3.02 -0.61 -3.70
C SER A 79 4.15 0.36 -4.08
N ARG A 80 5.37 0.08 -3.59
CA ARG A 80 6.54 0.95 -3.75
C ARG A 80 7.74 0.12 -4.20
N SER A 81 8.38 0.55 -5.29
CA SER A 81 9.68 0.01 -5.72
C SER A 81 10.73 1.10 -5.89
N TYR A 82 10.29 2.37 -5.96
CA TYR A 82 11.14 3.53 -6.27
C TYR A 82 11.86 3.45 -7.62
N HIS A 83 11.49 2.50 -8.50
CA HIS A 83 11.90 2.55 -9.89
C HIS A 83 11.24 3.75 -10.58
N PRO A 84 11.98 4.44 -11.48
CA PRO A 84 11.42 5.56 -12.23
C PRO A 84 10.14 5.18 -12.97
N GLY A 85 9.04 5.84 -12.62
CA GLY A 85 7.77 5.74 -13.35
C GLY A 85 6.90 4.51 -13.07
N GLY A 86 7.26 3.60 -12.16
CA GLY A 86 6.42 2.42 -11.89
C GLY A 86 7.02 1.38 -10.94
N VAL A 87 6.41 0.20 -10.93
CA VAL A 87 6.82 -0.96 -10.12
C VAL A 87 6.78 -2.24 -10.95
N ASN A 88 7.67 -3.20 -10.66
CA ASN A 88 7.54 -4.55 -11.18
C ASN A 88 6.55 -5.34 -10.33
N VAL A 89 5.56 -5.97 -10.95
CA VAL A 89 4.49 -6.73 -10.30
C VAL A 89 4.53 -8.17 -10.79
N LEU A 90 4.48 -9.10 -9.85
CA LEU A 90 4.21 -10.52 -10.13
C LEU A 90 2.70 -10.73 -10.15
N LEU A 91 2.17 -11.25 -11.25
CA LEU A 91 0.77 -11.64 -11.38
C LEU A 91 0.56 -13.07 -10.87
N GLY A 92 -0.69 -13.42 -10.55
CA GLY A 92 -1.05 -14.75 -10.05
C GLY A 92 -0.78 -15.90 -11.02
N ASP A 93 -0.57 -15.60 -12.30
CA ASP A 93 -0.16 -16.56 -13.34
C ASP A 93 1.37 -16.77 -13.43
N GLY A 94 2.14 -16.09 -12.58
CA GLY A 94 3.60 -16.16 -12.55
C GLY A 94 4.32 -15.20 -13.51
N SER A 95 3.58 -14.43 -14.32
CA SER A 95 4.18 -13.42 -15.19
C SER A 95 4.57 -12.16 -14.42
N VAL A 96 5.67 -11.53 -14.82
CA VAL A 96 6.12 -10.24 -14.27
C VAL A 96 5.85 -9.13 -15.27
N LYS A 97 5.23 -8.05 -14.82
CA LYS A 97 4.98 -6.86 -15.64
C LYS A 97 5.45 -5.60 -14.93
N PHE A 98 5.95 -4.66 -15.71
CA PHE A 98 6.22 -3.30 -15.21
C PHE A 98 4.94 -2.47 -15.33
N ILE A 99 4.37 -2.09 -14.19
CA ILE A 99 3.15 -1.30 -14.10
C ILE A 99 3.50 0.15 -13.79
N LYS A 100 3.02 1.07 -14.63
CA LYS A 100 3.31 2.50 -14.51
C LYS A 100 2.62 3.10 -13.29
N SER A 101 3.26 4.06 -12.63
CA SER A 101 2.66 4.90 -11.58
C SER A 101 1.46 5.71 -12.06
N THR A 102 1.34 5.91 -13.38
CA THR A 102 0.24 6.63 -14.03
C THR A 102 -0.90 5.72 -14.48
N ILE A 103 -0.90 4.43 -14.10
CA ILE A 103 -2.01 3.52 -14.39
C ILE A 103 -3.34 4.11 -13.88
N ASP A 104 -4.44 3.85 -14.59
CA ASP A 104 -5.76 4.14 -14.06
C ASP A 104 -5.94 3.38 -12.73
N GLY A 105 -6.27 4.11 -11.67
CA GLY A 105 -6.27 3.50 -10.36
C GLY A 105 -7.41 2.48 -10.17
N MET A 106 -8.51 2.57 -10.94
CA MET A 106 -9.58 1.56 -10.87
C MET A 106 -9.12 0.26 -11.51
N VAL A 107 -8.38 0.34 -12.61
CA VAL A 107 -7.67 -0.82 -13.19
C VAL A 107 -6.71 -1.41 -12.16
N TRP A 108 -5.88 -0.58 -11.52
CA TRP A 108 -4.94 -1.04 -10.48
C TRP A 108 -5.62 -1.75 -9.31
N ARG A 109 -6.74 -1.21 -8.83
CA ARG A 109 -7.53 -1.86 -7.78
C ARG A 109 -8.09 -3.20 -8.23
N GLY A 110 -8.68 -3.25 -9.42
CA GLY A 110 -9.25 -4.47 -9.99
C GLY A 110 -8.20 -5.57 -10.21
N LEU A 111 -6.94 -5.22 -10.50
CA LEU A 111 -5.85 -6.22 -10.57
C LEU A 111 -5.55 -6.89 -9.20
N GLY A 112 -5.86 -6.22 -8.08
CA GLY A 112 -5.61 -6.73 -6.74
C GLY A 112 -6.82 -7.42 -6.09
N THR A 113 -7.98 -7.47 -6.74
CA THR A 113 -9.18 -8.08 -6.15
C THR A 113 -9.14 -9.59 -6.24
N VAL A 114 -9.36 -10.27 -5.10
CA VAL A 114 -9.32 -11.75 -5.02
C VAL A 114 -10.70 -12.40 -5.23
N ALA A 115 -11.77 -11.68 -4.90
CA ALA A 115 -13.16 -12.17 -4.98
C ALA A 115 -13.90 -11.79 -6.29
N SER A 116 -13.15 -11.19 -7.23
CA SER A 116 -13.37 -10.89 -8.66
C SER A 116 -14.79 -10.87 -9.26
N GLY A 117 -15.04 -9.83 -10.09
CA GLY A 117 -16.01 -9.78 -11.19
C GLY A 117 -15.54 -8.87 -12.35
N GLU A 118 -14.33 -8.32 -12.25
CA GLU A 118 -13.75 -7.35 -13.16
C GLU A 118 -13.10 -8.05 -14.36
N VAL A 119 -13.50 -7.65 -15.58
CA VAL A 119 -12.81 -8.05 -16.81
C VAL A 119 -11.89 -6.91 -17.24
N ILE A 120 -10.60 -7.07 -16.97
CA ILE A 120 -9.57 -6.08 -17.30
C ILE A 120 -8.82 -6.54 -18.54
N SER A 121 -8.79 -5.68 -19.56
CA SER A 121 -8.04 -5.95 -20.78
C SER A 121 -6.53 -5.79 -20.54
N ALA A 122 -5.72 -6.64 -21.17
CA ALA A 122 -4.27 -6.68 -20.97
C ALA A 122 -3.52 -5.45 -21.48
N ASP A 123 -4.16 -4.62 -22.31
CA ASP A 123 -3.64 -3.33 -22.79
C ASP A 123 -3.90 -2.18 -21.80
N ALA A 124 -4.70 -2.41 -20.75
CA ALA A 124 -5.03 -1.42 -19.75
C ALA A 124 -3.98 -1.29 -18.62
N TYR A 125 -3.01 -2.21 -18.53
CA TYR A 125 -2.02 -2.26 -17.44
C TYR A 125 -0.59 -2.61 -17.88
#